data_AF-A0A224YI97-F1
#
_entry.id   AF-A0A224YI97-F1
#
_cell.length_a   1.000
_cell.length_b   1.000
_cell.length_c   1.000
_cell.angle_alpha   90.00
_cell.angle_beta   90.00
_cell.angle_gamma   90.00
#
_symmetry.space_group_name_H-M   'P 1'
#
loop_
_entity.id
_entity.type
_entity.pdbx_description
1 polymer ?
#
loop_
_entity_poly.entity_id
_entity_poly.type
_entity_poly.pdbx_seq_one_letter_code
_entity_poly.pdbx_strand_id
1 'polypeptide(L)'
;MAERNSDETAGPSHPRTDVQNMDILVVASVLRDSTEGSSVEEMSRDSQPALDNEKTTSGADNTLRRPADSKLLLEAHIRDIWEQLCVDLVDRKVWKVDKFDTLTSLDAYSEDVRHYPVEDDRIRMKKRRHAALRLRSNPERWSRIALNAMRELATDSSGPAVANLVQSGFLAAFKDFAVHTRYFQLTKNLMESAGITVFVAGHASSSIHDIDKLDPIMLAGYSERWEDRKDTALWHACLESHYSLNTHHQQNELWHLEDSDDKERHCWKALPELLCDKSSRSLQKELNGVVSPKMWTVQTQFYLGMPELWLERVTWMAAQLAERTPSGEPNVTVT
;
A
#
# COMPACT_ATOMS: atom_id res chain seq x y z
N MET A 1 24.17 -14.43 69.87
CA MET A 1 24.82 -14.19 68.56
C MET A 1 24.26 -15.20 67.57
N ALA A 2 23.77 -14.82 66.39
CA ALA A 2 23.27 -13.50 65.99
C ALA A 2 22.29 -13.76 64.83
N GLU A 3 21.04 -13.32 64.98
CA GLU A 3 20.07 -13.40 63.89
C GLU A 3 20.46 -12.42 62.78
N ARG A 4 20.26 -12.81 61.53
CA ARG A 4 20.41 -11.91 60.38
C ARG A 4 19.08 -11.76 59.67
N ASN A 5 18.42 -10.63 59.92
CA ASN A 5 17.57 -10.04 58.91
C ASN A 5 18.45 -9.58 57.74
N SER A 6 17.95 -9.76 56.52
CA SER A 6 18.28 -8.91 55.37
C SER A 6 16.98 -8.64 54.66
N ASP A 7 16.53 -7.39 54.79
CA ASP A 7 15.31 -6.88 54.17
C ASP A 7 15.55 -6.55 52.69
N GLU A 8 14.50 -6.05 52.00
CA GLU A 8 14.57 -5.34 50.70
C GLU A 8 15.02 -6.15 49.46
N THR A 9 14.51 -5.92 48.24
CA THR A 9 13.43 -5.03 47.76
C THR A 9 12.48 -5.80 46.83
N ALA A 10 11.21 -5.37 46.77
CA ALA A 10 10.29 -5.79 45.71
C ALA A 10 10.53 -4.95 44.43
N GLY A 11 10.90 -5.61 43.33
CA GLY A 11 10.95 -4.98 42.00
C GLY A 11 9.54 -4.86 41.38
N PRO A 12 9.28 -3.83 40.55
CA PRO A 12 7.95 -3.61 39.98
C PRO A 12 7.55 -4.72 39.01
N SER A 13 6.37 -5.29 39.23
CA SER A 13 5.73 -6.17 38.27
C SER A 13 5.29 -5.37 37.04
N HIS A 14 6.01 -5.51 35.92
CA HIS A 14 5.53 -5.01 34.64
C HIS A 14 4.14 -5.64 34.36
N PRO A 15 3.10 -4.84 34.07
CA PRO A 15 1.84 -5.39 33.61
C PRO A 15 2.08 -6.08 32.27
N ARG A 16 1.60 -7.31 32.13
CA ARG A 16 1.38 -7.88 30.80
C ARG A 16 0.27 -7.06 30.15
N THR A 17 0.62 -6.25 29.16
CA THR A 17 -0.33 -5.82 28.14
C THR A 17 -0.68 -7.04 27.31
N ASP A 18 -1.77 -7.73 27.69
CA ASP A 18 -2.39 -8.74 26.84
C ASP A 18 -2.90 -8.04 25.58
N VAL A 19 -2.10 -8.08 24.50
CA VAL A 19 -2.47 -7.56 23.18
C VAL A 19 -3.56 -8.48 22.62
N GLN A 20 -4.80 -8.14 22.93
CA GLN A 20 -5.96 -8.92 22.54
C GLN A 20 -6.17 -8.91 21.03
N ASN A 21 -6.53 -10.09 20.52
CA ASN A 21 -6.82 -10.41 19.13
C ASN A 21 -7.58 -9.28 18.38
N MET A 22 -6.97 -8.77 17.32
CA MET A 22 -7.66 -8.07 16.24
C MET A 22 -7.38 -8.77 14.91
N ASP A 23 -7.97 -9.96 14.76
CA ASP A 23 -8.10 -10.65 13.47
C ASP A 23 -8.96 -9.79 12.54
N ILE A 24 -8.33 -9.19 11.52
CA ILE A 24 -9.05 -8.61 10.36
C ILE A 24 -8.63 -9.37 9.11
N LEU A 25 -9.28 -10.53 8.91
CA LEU A 25 -9.03 -11.44 7.79
C LEU A 25 -10.29 -11.60 6.94
N VAL A 26 -10.52 -10.66 6.02
CA VAL A 26 -11.41 -10.86 4.87
C VAL A 26 -10.79 -10.23 3.61
N VAL A 27 -10.07 -11.05 2.83
CA VAL A 27 -10.08 -10.90 1.37
C VAL A 27 -11.00 -12.02 0.87
N ALA A 28 -12.18 -11.66 0.39
CA ALA A 28 -13.20 -12.64 0.02
C ALA A 28 -12.70 -13.55 -1.11
N SER A 29 -12.80 -14.86 -0.89
CA SER A 29 -12.36 -15.86 -1.87
C SER A 29 -13.30 -15.89 -3.07
N VAL A 30 -12.78 -15.53 -4.26
CA VAL A 30 -13.47 -15.78 -5.52
C VAL A 30 -13.50 -17.29 -5.78
N LEU A 31 -14.65 -17.91 -5.49
CA LEU A 31 -15.10 -19.12 -6.15
C LEU A 31 -16.51 -18.86 -6.69
N ARG A 32 -16.69 -19.16 -7.98
CA ARG A 32 -18.01 -19.22 -8.59
C ARG A 32 -18.67 -20.52 -8.14
N ASP A 33 -19.99 -20.50 -8.02
CA ASP A 33 -20.75 -21.49 -8.76
C ASP A 33 -21.96 -20.84 -9.45
N SER A 34 -22.61 -21.56 -10.36
CA SER A 34 -23.54 -21.00 -11.36
C SER A 34 -24.97 -21.52 -11.22
N THR A 35 -25.88 -20.99 -12.05
CA THR A 35 -27.33 -21.31 -12.16
C THR A 35 -28.18 -20.82 -10.97
N GLU A 36 -29.48 -20.51 -11.10
CA GLU A 36 -30.42 -20.74 -12.21
C GLU A 36 -31.58 -19.70 -12.23
N GLY A 37 -32.08 -19.33 -13.42
CA GLY A 37 -33.28 -18.48 -13.62
C GLY A 37 -33.16 -17.00 -13.21
N SER A 38 -34.08 -16.10 -13.60
CA SER A 38 -35.12 -16.15 -14.64
C SER A 38 -35.49 -14.71 -15.03
N SER A 39 -35.69 -14.42 -16.32
CA SER A 39 -36.21 -13.12 -16.78
C SER A 39 -37.10 -13.30 -18.01
N VAL A 40 -38.39 -12.98 -17.83
CA VAL A 40 -39.44 -13.03 -18.85
C VAL A 40 -39.66 -11.62 -19.45
N GLU A 41 -40.10 -11.61 -20.71
CA GLU A 41 -40.94 -10.65 -21.46
C GLU A 41 -41.48 -9.40 -20.70
N GLU A 42 -41.75 -8.23 -21.30
CA GLU A 42 -41.75 -7.78 -22.72
C GLU A 42 -41.85 -6.22 -22.78
N MET A 43 -41.65 -5.62 -23.98
CA MET A 43 -42.31 -4.40 -24.53
C MET A 43 -42.41 -3.06 -23.72
N SER A 44 -42.66 -1.87 -24.31
CA SER A 44 -42.40 -1.26 -25.63
C SER A 44 -42.83 0.23 -25.61
N ARG A 45 -42.52 0.99 -26.68
CA ARG A 45 -43.07 2.31 -27.12
C ARG A 45 -42.64 3.63 -26.45
N ASP A 46 -41.89 4.40 -27.23
CA ASP A 46 -42.26 5.70 -27.84
C ASP A 46 -42.99 6.79 -27.01
N SER A 47 -42.40 8.00 -26.97
CA SER A 47 -42.94 9.20 -27.67
C SER A 47 -42.02 10.44 -27.55
N GLN A 48 -41.91 11.24 -28.63
CA GLN A 48 -41.46 12.65 -28.64
C GLN A 48 -42.61 13.55 -29.11
N PRO A 49 -42.65 14.85 -28.73
CA PRO A 49 -42.09 15.94 -29.55
C PRO A 49 -41.51 17.13 -28.71
N ALA A 50 -41.30 18.34 -29.24
CA ALA A 50 -40.36 18.82 -30.27
C ALA A 50 -40.53 20.37 -30.46
N LEU A 51 -39.54 21.06 -31.06
CA LEU A 51 -39.55 22.52 -31.41
C LEU A 51 -39.51 23.47 -30.16
N ASP A 52 -39.05 24.72 -30.14
CA ASP A 52 -38.24 25.65 -31.00
C ASP A 52 -37.92 26.91 -30.11
N ASN A 53 -37.03 27.91 -30.33
CA ASN A 53 -35.81 28.23 -31.12
C ASN A 53 -35.15 29.46 -30.37
N GLU A 54 -34.14 30.27 -30.73
CA GLU A 54 -33.17 30.52 -31.83
C GLU A 54 -31.92 31.21 -31.14
N LYS A 55 -30.96 31.76 -31.90
CA LYS A 55 -29.71 32.39 -31.40
C LYS A 55 -29.83 33.56 -30.40
N THR A 56 -28.77 33.73 -29.61
CA THR A 56 -27.96 34.98 -29.65
C THR A 56 -26.51 34.71 -29.21
N THR A 57 -25.56 35.55 -29.63
CA THR A 57 -24.10 35.28 -29.50
C THR A 57 -23.33 36.32 -28.68
N SER A 58 -22.78 35.91 -27.55
CA SER A 58 -21.49 36.37 -26.98
C SER A 58 -21.14 35.42 -25.81
N GLY A 59 -19.90 35.24 -25.38
CA GLY A 59 -18.65 35.89 -25.78
C GLY A 59 -17.62 35.87 -24.64
N ALA A 60 -17.55 34.75 -23.91
CA ALA A 60 -16.67 34.56 -22.76
C ALA A 60 -15.91 33.24 -22.92
N ASP A 61 -14.60 33.32 -23.15
CA ASP A 61 -13.75 32.19 -23.52
C ASP A 61 -13.32 31.36 -22.30
N ASN A 62 -14.25 30.61 -21.73
CA ASN A 62 -13.93 29.49 -20.84
C ASN A 62 -13.55 28.28 -21.70
N THR A 63 -12.37 28.33 -22.33
CA THR A 63 -11.82 27.21 -23.10
C THR A 63 -11.50 26.04 -22.16
N LEU A 64 -12.45 25.10 -22.08
CA LEU A 64 -12.35 23.86 -21.32
C LEU A 64 -11.05 23.12 -21.69
N ARG A 65 -10.03 23.17 -20.81
CA ARG A 65 -8.73 22.53 -21.07
C ARG A 65 -8.92 21.04 -21.35
N ARG A 66 -8.27 20.57 -22.41
CA ARG A 66 -8.55 19.25 -23.01
C ARG A 66 -7.98 18.12 -22.15
N PRO A 67 -8.53 16.89 -22.25
CA PRO A 67 -7.96 15.70 -21.61
C PRO A 67 -6.48 15.41 -21.97
N ALA A 68 -5.98 15.99 -23.07
CA ALA A 68 -4.57 15.92 -23.45
C ALA A 68 -3.62 16.56 -22.43
N ASP A 69 -4.03 17.68 -21.81
CA ASP A 69 -3.22 18.40 -20.82
C ASP A 69 -3.06 17.53 -19.55
N SER A 70 -4.14 16.89 -19.11
CA SER A 70 -4.13 15.96 -17.97
C SER A 70 -3.24 14.75 -18.20
N LYS A 71 -3.18 14.22 -19.43
CA LYS A 71 -2.30 13.10 -19.78
C LYS A 71 -0.82 13.53 -19.80
N LEU A 72 -0.50 14.67 -20.39
CA LEU A 72 0.86 15.22 -20.39
C LEU A 72 1.36 15.53 -18.96
N LEU A 73 0.48 16.06 -18.10
CA LEU A 73 0.79 16.26 -16.68
C LEU A 73 1.05 14.92 -15.98
N LEU A 74 0.22 13.89 -16.20
CA LEU A 74 0.41 12.58 -15.58
C LEU A 74 1.74 11.92 -16.00
N GLU A 75 2.10 12.02 -17.28
CA GLU A 75 3.36 11.48 -17.82
C GLU A 75 4.61 12.22 -17.31
N ALA A 76 4.49 13.52 -16.99
CA ALA A 76 5.58 14.29 -16.38
C ALA A 76 5.91 13.79 -14.96
N HIS A 77 4.92 13.76 -14.06
CA HIS A 77 5.13 13.37 -12.66
C HIS A 77 5.68 11.93 -12.51
N ILE A 78 5.38 11.02 -13.46
CA ILE A 78 5.92 9.66 -13.48
C ILE A 78 7.46 9.63 -13.69
N ARG A 79 8.04 10.66 -14.32
CA ARG A 79 9.49 10.78 -14.51
C ARG A 79 10.19 11.17 -13.22
N ASP A 80 9.69 12.18 -12.54
CA ASP A 80 10.29 12.75 -11.33
C ASP A 80 10.43 11.67 -10.23
N ILE A 81 9.46 10.76 -10.15
CA ILE A 81 9.47 9.60 -9.26
C ILE A 81 10.52 8.58 -9.65
N TRP A 82 10.71 8.33 -10.95
CA TRP A 82 11.77 7.44 -11.42
C TRP A 82 13.16 7.97 -11.07
N GLU A 83 13.34 9.29 -11.11
CA GLU A 83 14.58 9.95 -10.69
C GLU A 83 14.75 9.87 -9.15
N GLN A 84 13.72 10.23 -8.38
CA GLN A 84 13.71 10.10 -6.91
C GLN A 84 13.97 8.66 -6.45
N LEU A 85 13.34 7.67 -7.09
CA LEU A 85 13.48 6.24 -6.79
C LEU A 85 14.89 5.73 -7.13
N CYS A 86 15.59 6.32 -8.11
CA CYS A 86 17.00 6.01 -8.33
C CYS A 86 17.88 6.48 -7.16
N VAL A 87 17.70 7.73 -6.70
CA VAL A 87 18.43 8.30 -5.55
C VAL A 87 18.11 7.54 -4.26
N ASP A 88 16.83 7.26 -4.02
CA ASP A 88 16.34 6.58 -2.82
C ASP A 88 16.84 5.14 -2.72
N LEU A 89 16.93 4.41 -3.85
CA LEU A 89 17.45 3.04 -3.83
C LEU A 89 18.97 2.95 -3.86
N VAL A 90 19.66 3.73 -4.70
CA VAL A 90 21.12 3.59 -4.92
C VAL A 90 21.94 4.35 -3.88
N ASP A 91 21.65 5.63 -3.70
CA ASP A 91 22.51 6.54 -2.92
C ASP A 91 22.12 6.50 -1.45
N ARG A 92 20.83 6.69 -1.16
CA ARG A 92 20.28 6.77 0.20
C ARG A 92 19.97 5.40 0.81
N LYS A 93 19.62 4.41 -0.03
CA LYS A 93 19.23 3.03 0.36
C LYS A 93 18.06 2.99 1.36
N VAL A 94 17.07 3.88 1.19
CA VAL A 94 15.93 4.06 2.13
C VAL A 94 14.99 2.83 2.24
N TRP A 95 15.17 1.83 1.38
CA TRP A 95 14.51 0.53 1.47
C TRP A 95 15.01 -0.34 2.63
N LYS A 96 16.15 0.00 3.23
CA LYS A 96 16.86 -0.85 4.18
C LYS A 96 16.36 -0.63 5.62
N VAL A 97 15.62 -1.60 6.14
CA VAL A 97 15.12 -1.61 7.53
C VAL A 97 16.27 -1.97 8.48
N ASP A 98 16.76 -1.01 9.28
CA ASP A 98 17.99 -1.20 10.08
C ASP A 98 17.85 -2.25 11.20
N LYS A 99 16.64 -2.50 11.69
CA LYS A 99 16.34 -3.56 12.67
C LYS A 99 16.78 -4.96 12.19
N PHE A 100 16.97 -5.15 10.88
CA PHE A 100 17.42 -6.41 10.28
C PHE A 100 18.93 -6.50 10.01
N ASP A 101 19.75 -5.50 10.36
CA ASP A 101 21.21 -5.55 10.11
C ASP A 101 21.95 -6.60 10.93
N THR A 102 21.40 -6.98 12.08
CA THR A 102 21.98 -7.99 12.98
C THR A 102 21.63 -9.43 12.58
N LEU A 103 20.73 -9.62 11.60
CA LEU A 103 20.23 -10.95 11.21
C LEU A 103 21.22 -11.69 10.31
N THR A 104 22.03 -12.56 10.91
CA THR A 104 22.98 -13.44 10.21
C THR A 104 22.32 -14.74 9.70
N SER A 105 21.22 -15.17 10.31
CA SER A 105 20.32 -16.20 9.76
C SER A 105 18.86 -15.91 10.11
N LEU A 106 17.94 -16.39 9.26
CA LEU A 106 16.50 -16.45 9.50
C LEU A 106 16.04 -17.83 10.01
N ASP A 107 16.98 -18.74 10.31
CA ASP A 107 16.73 -20.00 11.02
C ASP A 107 16.40 -19.79 12.51
N ALA A 108 16.59 -18.57 13.04
CA ALA A 108 16.00 -18.18 14.32
C ALA A 108 14.46 -18.34 14.30
N TYR A 109 13.85 -18.12 13.13
CA TYR A 109 12.44 -18.37 12.87
C TYR A 109 12.18 -19.82 12.39
N SER A 110 12.99 -20.80 12.82
CA SER A 110 12.84 -22.21 12.42
C SER A 110 11.59 -22.88 12.99
N GLU A 111 10.95 -22.32 14.01
CA GLU A 111 9.63 -22.76 14.46
C GLU A 111 8.56 -22.66 13.36
N ASP A 112 8.70 -21.72 12.41
CA ASP A 112 7.78 -21.55 11.27
C ASP A 112 7.72 -22.77 10.35
N VAL A 113 8.72 -23.65 10.42
CA VAL A 113 8.73 -24.93 9.68
C VAL A 113 7.47 -25.76 9.96
N ARG A 114 6.84 -25.61 11.14
CA ARG A 114 5.56 -26.24 11.50
C ARG A 114 4.40 -25.87 10.56
N HIS A 115 4.44 -24.66 9.98
CA HIS A 115 3.40 -24.16 9.06
C HIS A 115 3.55 -24.73 7.64
N TYR A 116 4.65 -25.42 7.37
CA TYR A 116 5.03 -26.02 6.10
C TYR A 116 5.18 -27.55 6.24
N PRO A 117 4.07 -28.32 6.22
CA PRO A 117 4.09 -29.77 6.43
C PRO A 117 4.69 -30.56 5.25
N VAL A 118 4.74 -29.99 4.05
CA VAL A 118 5.35 -30.59 2.85
C VAL A 118 6.82 -30.19 2.75
N GLU A 119 7.71 -31.13 2.39
CA GLU A 119 9.17 -30.85 2.32
C GLU A 119 9.51 -29.83 1.23
N ASP A 120 8.91 -29.91 0.03
CA ASP A 120 9.17 -28.95 -1.04
C ASP A 120 8.76 -27.52 -0.68
N ASP A 121 7.74 -27.36 0.17
CA ASP A 121 7.38 -26.06 0.74
C ASP A 121 8.44 -25.56 1.75
N ARG A 122 8.96 -26.44 2.62
CA ARG A 122 10.08 -26.10 3.53
C ARG A 122 11.33 -25.71 2.76
N ILE A 123 11.64 -26.41 1.67
CA ILE A 123 12.75 -26.10 0.77
C ILE A 123 12.51 -24.74 0.09
N ARG A 124 11.30 -24.45 -0.39
CA ARG A 124 10.94 -23.13 -0.96
C ARG A 124 11.12 -22.01 0.07
N MET A 125 10.57 -22.16 1.28
CA MET A 125 10.69 -21.19 2.38
C MET A 125 12.17 -20.92 2.72
N LYS A 126 12.96 -21.98 2.99
CA LYS A 126 14.40 -21.84 3.29
C LYS A 126 15.17 -21.20 2.14
N LYS A 127 14.90 -21.57 0.89
CA LYS A 127 15.52 -20.96 -0.29
C LYS A 127 15.20 -19.47 -0.39
N ARG A 128 13.95 -19.06 -0.12
CA ARG A 128 13.51 -17.65 -0.10
C ARG A 128 14.23 -16.87 1.01
N ARG A 129 14.23 -17.39 2.25
CA ARG A 129 14.94 -16.81 3.40
C ARG A 129 16.45 -16.66 3.17
N HIS A 130 17.11 -17.67 2.59
CA HIS A 130 18.53 -17.57 2.19
C HIS A 130 18.77 -16.58 1.03
N ALA A 131 17.77 -16.34 0.17
CA ALA A 131 17.86 -15.31 -0.87
C ALA A 131 17.74 -13.90 -0.30
N ALA A 132 16.89 -13.70 0.71
CA ALA A 132 16.76 -12.42 1.43
C ALA A 132 18.12 -11.97 1.99
N LEU A 133 18.73 -12.80 2.83
CA LEU A 133 20.02 -12.53 3.49
C LEU A 133 21.13 -12.24 2.46
N ARG A 134 21.23 -13.05 1.39
CA ARG A 134 22.24 -12.93 0.34
C ARG A 134 22.10 -11.67 -0.53
N LEU A 135 20.88 -11.17 -0.70
CA LEU A 135 20.64 -9.91 -1.42
C LEU A 135 20.84 -8.71 -0.50
N ARG A 136 20.34 -8.79 0.74
CA ARG A 136 20.54 -7.77 1.77
C ARG A 136 22.02 -7.48 2.04
N SER A 137 22.85 -8.52 2.15
CA SER A 137 24.29 -8.39 2.40
C SER A 137 25.09 -7.78 1.23
N ASN A 138 24.45 -7.50 0.10
CA ASN A 138 25.03 -6.70 -0.97
C ASN A 138 24.04 -5.62 -1.45
N PRO A 139 23.92 -4.48 -0.72
CA PRO A 139 22.97 -3.41 -1.04
C PRO A 139 23.11 -2.85 -2.46
N GLU A 140 24.33 -2.75 -2.99
CA GLU A 140 24.58 -2.26 -4.36
C GLU A 140 24.08 -3.22 -5.43
N ARG A 141 24.20 -4.53 -5.21
CA ARG A 141 23.61 -5.54 -6.10
C ARG A 141 22.09 -5.53 -5.98
N TRP A 142 21.55 -5.44 -4.78
CA TRP A 142 20.10 -5.41 -4.57
C TRP A 142 19.45 -4.20 -5.23
N SER A 143 19.93 -2.99 -4.96
CA SER A 143 19.39 -1.75 -5.54
C SER A 143 19.40 -1.77 -7.07
N ARG A 144 20.44 -2.36 -7.66
CA ARG A 144 20.59 -2.54 -9.11
C ARG A 144 19.62 -3.58 -9.68
N ILE A 145 19.35 -4.67 -8.93
CA ILE A 145 18.29 -5.64 -9.28
C ILE A 145 16.91 -4.99 -9.15
N ALA A 146 16.63 -4.26 -8.07
CA ALA A 146 15.34 -3.62 -7.86
C ALA A 146 15.00 -2.58 -8.95
N LEU A 147 15.93 -1.66 -9.25
CA LEU A 147 15.73 -0.68 -10.32
C LEU A 147 15.56 -1.33 -11.70
N ASN A 148 16.42 -2.30 -12.05
CA ASN A 148 16.29 -2.98 -13.34
C ASN A 148 15.00 -3.81 -13.41
N ALA A 149 14.60 -4.49 -12.34
CA ALA A 149 13.35 -5.24 -12.29
C ALA A 149 12.14 -4.32 -12.46
N MET A 150 12.11 -3.13 -11.84
CA MET A 150 11.00 -2.20 -12.05
C MET A 150 10.97 -1.63 -13.48
N ARG A 151 12.10 -1.48 -14.17
CA ARG A 151 12.15 -1.09 -15.61
C ARG A 151 11.70 -2.22 -16.53
N GLU A 152 12.19 -3.43 -16.27
CA GLU A 152 11.78 -4.68 -16.93
C GLU A 152 10.27 -4.89 -16.79
N LEU A 153 9.72 -4.74 -15.58
CA LEU A 153 8.29 -4.86 -15.28
C LEU A 153 7.43 -3.71 -15.84
N ALA A 154 7.97 -2.50 -16.01
CA ALA A 154 7.26 -1.37 -16.61
C ALA A 154 7.25 -1.40 -18.16
N THR A 155 7.83 -2.44 -18.76
CA THR A 155 7.92 -2.63 -20.23
C THR A 155 7.59 -4.07 -20.64
N ASP A 156 6.99 -4.84 -19.72
CA ASP A 156 6.69 -6.29 -19.79
C ASP A 156 7.83 -7.18 -20.33
N SER A 157 9.07 -6.70 -20.17
CA SER A 157 10.29 -7.33 -20.61
C SER A 157 10.87 -8.19 -19.50
N SER A 158 10.71 -9.51 -19.59
CA SER A 158 11.23 -10.45 -18.56
C SER A 158 12.74 -10.65 -18.70
N GLY A 159 13.51 -9.72 -18.15
CA GLY A 159 14.97 -9.69 -18.21
C GLY A 159 15.70 -10.36 -17.03
N PRO A 160 17.02 -10.14 -16.91
CA PRO A 160 17.85 -10.75 -15.87
C PRO A 160 17.45 -10.37 -14.43
N ALA A 161 16.87 -9.19 -14.20
CA ALA A 161 16.49 -8.76 -12.87
C ALA A 161 15.18 -9.45 -12.41
N VAL A 162 14.17 -9.51 -13.26
CA VAL A 162 12.96 -10.32 -13.08
C VAL A 162 13.32 -11.79 -12.87
N ALA A 163 14.29 -12.33 -13.63
CA ALA A 163 14.78 -13.69 -13.42
C ALA A 163 15.43 -13.90 -12.03
N ASN A 164 16.15 -12.91 -11.48
CA ASN A 164 16.68 -12.98 -10.11
C ASN A 164 15.53 -12.99 -9.06
N LEU A 165 14.45 -12.23 -9.28
CA LEU A 165 13.27 -12.23 -8.40
C LEU A 165 12.50 -13.57 -8.45
N VAL A 166 12.36 -14.18 -9.64
CA VAL A 166 11.79 -15.53 -9.81
C VAL A 166 12.65 -16.56 -9.07
N GLN A 167 13.96 -16.57 -9.31
CA GLN A 167 14.87 -17.53 -8.68
C GLN A 167 14.87 -17.43 -7.15
N SER A 168 14.70 -16.22 -6.62
CA SER A 168 14.67 -15.93 -5.18
C SER A 168 13.30 -16.18 -4.52
N GLY A 169 12.22 -16.27 -5.30
CA GLY A 169 10.87 -16.44 -4.78
C GLY A 169 10.23 -15.16 -4.24
N PHE A 170 10.52 -14.01 -4.88
CA PHE A 170 10.03 -12.67 -4.49
C PHE A 170 9.18 -11.98 -5.57
N LEU A 171 9.03 -12.56 -6.77
CA LEU A 171 8.46 -11.82 -7.91
C LEU A 171 7.05 -11.28 -7.65
N ALA A 172 6.17 -12.03 -6.97
CA ALA A 172 4.79 -11.58 -6.75
C ALA A 172 4.71 -10.47 -5.69
N ALA A 173 5.38 -10.61 -4.54
CA ALA A 173 5.51 -9.53 -3.55
C ALA A 173 6.15 -8.25 -4.16
N PHE A 174 7.21 -8.39 -4.96
CA PHE A 174 7.87 -7.26 -5.64
C PHE A 174 6.96 -6.61 -6.69
N LYS A 175 6.22 -7.41 -7.48
CA LYS A 175 5.22 -6.91 -8.43
C LYS A 175 4.10 -6.15 -7.71
N ASP A 176 3.63 -6.64 -6.56
CA ASP A 176 2.58 -5.95 -5.80
C ASP A 176 3.04 -4.57 -5.33
N PHE A 177 4.25 -4.47 -4.76
CA PHE A 177 4.87 -3.18 -4.42
C PHE A 177 4.94 -2.25 -5.63
N ALA A 178 5.58 -2.67 -6.73
CA ALA A 178 5.81 -1.82 -7.89
C ALA A 178 4.50 -1.31 -8.54
N VAL A 179 3.46 -2.16 -8.55
CA VAL A 179 2.13 -1.77 -9.03
C VAL A 179 1.40 -0.89 -8.01
N HIS A 180 1.54 -1.15 -6.71
CA HIS A 180 0.95 -0.30 -5.66
C HIS A 180 1.53 1.11 -5.69
N THR A 181 2.86 1.28 -5.71
CA THR A 181 3.50 2.61 -5.78
C THR A 181 3.04 3.42 -6.99
N ARG A 182 2.82 2.77 -8.15
CA ARG A 182 2.25 3.42 -9.35
C ARG A 182 0.82 3.93 -9.12
N TYR A 183 -0.04 3.12 -8.51
CA TYR A 183 -1.42 3.54 -8.22
C TYR A 183 -1.48 4.55 -7.07
N PHE A 184 -0.63 4.42 -6.05
CA PHE A 184 -0.50 5.39 -4.97
C PHE A 184 -0.16 6.77 -5.53
N GLN A 185 0.81 6.87 -6.44
CA GLN A 185 1.07 8.16 -7.08
C GLN A 185 -0.12 8.67 -7.90
N LEU A 186 -0.75 7.83 -8.73
CA LEU A 186 -1.90 8.26 -9.52
C LEU A 186 -3.00 8.86 -8.63
N THR A 187 -3.29 8.21 -7.50
CA THR A 187 -4.22 8.71 -6.48
C THR A 187 -3.72 10.00 -5.82
N LYS A 188 -2.43 10.07 -5.43
CA LYS A 188 -1.80 11.27 -4.86
C LYS A 188 -1.90 12.48 -5.80
N ASN A 189 -1.56 12.31 -7.08
CA ASN A 189 -1.63 13.38 -8.08
C ASN A 189 -3.06 13.90 -8.26
N LEU A 190 -4.07 13.01 -8.22
CA LEU A 190 -5.48 13.40 -8.23
C LEU A 190 -5.83 14.21 -6.97
N MET A 191 -5.41 13.75 -5.78
CA MET A 191 -5.64 14.47 -4.52
C MET A 191 -4.98 15.85 -4.50
N GLU A 192 -3.73 15.95 -4.93
CA GLU A 192 -2.99 17.20 -4.96
C GLU A 192 -3.55 18.18 -6.00
N SER A 193 -4.05 17.68 -7.15
CA SER A 193 -4.79 18.50 -8.12
C SER A 193 -6.14 19.03 -7.58
N ALA A 194 -6.75 18.33 -6.62
CA ALA A 194 -7.93 18.79 -5.90
C ALA A 194 -7.61 19.75 -4.73
N GLY A 195 -6.33 19.98 -4.42
CA GLY A 195 -5.87 20.81 -3.30
C GLY A 195 -5.71 20.07 -1.97
N ILE A 196 -5.67 18.73 -1.98
CA ILE A 196 -5.43 17.89 -0.80
C ILE A 196 -4.00 17.34 -0.87
N THR A 197 -3.08 17.94 -0.10
CA THR A 197 -1.67 17.54 -0.05
C THR A 197 -1.49 16.15 0.57
N VAL A 198 -0.73 15.26 -0.09
CA VAL A 198 -0.44 13.92 0.43
C VAL A 198 1.01 13.86 0.92
N PHE A 199 1.20 14.02 2.22
CA PHE A 199 2.49 13.86 2.88
C PHE A 199 2.80 12.37 3.02
N VAL A 200 3.80 11.87 2.27
CA VAL A 200 4.39 10.56 2.54
C VAL A 200 5.45 10.74 3.62
N ALA A 201 5.28 10.05 4.74
CA ALA A 201 6.23 10.04 5.86
C ALA A 201 6.91 8.66 5.96
N GLY A 202 7.54 8.26 4.86
CA GLY A 202 8.20 6.96 4.71
C GLY A 202 9.59 6.90 5.36
N HIS A 203 10.12 5.68 5.46
CA HIS A 203 11.43 5.38 6.06
C HIS A 203 12.55 6.26 5.50
N ALA A 204 13.49 6.65 6.38
CA ALA A 204 14.66 7.49 6.09
C ALA A 204 14.34 8.79 5.30
N SER A 205 13.16 9.36 5.52
CA SER A 205 12.62 10.54 4.82
C SER A 205 12.43 10.33 3.31
N SER A 206 12.04 9.12 2.89
CA SER A 206 11.61 8.87 1.52
C SER A 206 10.25 9.52 1.23
N SER A 207 10.08 10.03 0.02
CA SER A 207 8.78 10.43 -0.54
C SER A 207 8.08 9.29 -1.28
N ILE A 208 8.73 8.13 -1.40
CA ILE A 208 8.17 6.90 -1.97
C ILE A 208 7.43 6.14 -0.88
N HIS A 209 6.12 6.00 -1.03
CA HIS A 209 5.27 5.23 -0.15
C HIS A 209 5.70 3.76 -0.10
N ASP A 210 5.62 3.13 1.08
CA ASP A 210 5.90 1.70 1.31
C ASP A 210 7.33 1.23 0.96
N ILE A 211 8.31 2.12 0.78
CA ILE A 211 9.63 1.75 0.23
C ILE A 211 10.43 0.74 1.07
N ASP A 212 10.12 0.60 2.36
CA ASP A 212 10.66 -0.47 3.21
C ASP A 212 10.23 -1.88 2.75
N LYS A 213 9.13 -2.03 2.01
CA LYS A 213 8.71 -3.31 1.40
C LYS A 213 9.68 -3.81 0.32
N LEU A 214 10.61 -2.96 -0.16
CA LEU A 214 11.72 -3.38 -1.01
C LEU A 214 12.90 -3.98 -0.24
N ASP A 215 12.86 -4.07 1.09
CA ASP A 215 13.84 -4.84 1.85
C ASP A 215 13.74 -6.34 1.47
N PRO A 216 14.84 -7.04 1.14
CA PRO A 216 14.79 -8.46 0.81
C PRO A 216 14.18 -9.34 1.92
N ILE A 217 14.23 -8.90 3.19
CA ILE A 217 13.61 -9.61 4.32
C ILE A 217 12.11 -9.28 4.41
N MET A 218 11.70 -8.04 4.13
CA MET A 218 10.28 -7.69 3.99
C MET A 218 9.62 -8.48 2.86
N LEU A 219 10.27 -8.56 1.69
CA LEU A 219 9.81 -9.40 0.57
C LEU A 219 9.66 -10.87 0.96
N ALA A 220 10.52 -11.41 1.82
CA ALA A 220 10.36 -12.78 2.33
C ALA A 220 9.10 -12.93 3.19
N GLY A 221 8.91 -12.06 4.19
CA GLY A 221 7.70 -12.07 5.03
C GLY A 221 6.40 -11.87 4.24
N TYR A 222 6.39 -10.92 3.30
CA TYR A 222 5.24 -10.67 2.42
C TYR A 222 4.92 -11.88 1.53
N SER A 223 5.91 -12.53 0.91
CA SER A 223 5.67 -13.74 0.13
C SER A 223 5.16 -14.92 0.99
N GLU A 224 5.66 -15.10 2.22
CA GLU A 224 5.14 -16.13 3.13
C GLU A 224 3.69 -15.87 3.54
N ARG A 225 3.34 -14.61 3.85
CA ARG A 225 1.98 -14.23 4.24
C ARG A 225 0.97 -14.29 3.09
N TRP A 226 1.32 -13.78 1.90
CA TRP A 226 0.35 -13.54 0.83
C TRP A 226 0.41 -14.56 -0.31
N GLU A 227 1.58 -15.18 -0.58
CA GLU A 227 1.72 -16.25 -1.59
C GLU A 227 1.49 -17.63 -0.96
N ASP A 228 2.23 -17.96 0.12
CA ASP A 228 2.10 -19.27 0.79
C ASP A 228 0.93 -19.33 1.79
N ARG A 229 0.29 -18.19 2.09
CA ARG A 229 -0.81 -18.04 3.07
C ARG A 229 -0.46 -18.53 4.47
N LYS A 230 0.76 -18.24 4.95
CA LYS A 230 1.26 -18.65 6.27
C LYS A 230 1.37 -17.46 7.21
N ASP A 231 1.09 -17.72 8.48
CA ASP A 231 1.26 -16.73 9.54
C ASP A 231 2.54 -17.04 10.32
N THR A 232 3.65 -16.47 9.86
CA THR A 232 5.01 -16.80 10.31
C THR A 232 5.55 -15.76 11.29
N ALA A 233 6.43 -16.18 12.19
CA ALA A 233 7.13 -15.27 13.10
C ALA A 233 8.00 -14.27 12.32
N LEU A 234 8.51 -14.66 11.15
CA LEU A 234 9.13 -13.74 10.19
C LEU A 234 8.14 -12.69 9.68
N TRP A 235 6.92 -13.08 9.25
CA TRP A 235 5.89 -12.12 8.84
C TRP A 235 5.54 -11.13 9.96
N HIS A 236 5.36 -11.59 11.20
CA HIS A 236 5.07 -10.71 12.34
C HIS A 236 6.20 -9.71 12.63
N ALA A 237 7.46 -10.14 12.58
CA ALA A 237 8.59 -9.24 12.74
C ALA A 237 8.71 -8.21 11.59
N CYS A 238 8.32 -8.59 10.37
CA CYS A 238 8.20 -7.68 9.23
C CYS A 238 7.06 -6.67 9.42
N LEU A 239 5.89 -7.13 9.88
CA LEU A 239 4.70 -6.28 10.10
C LEU A 239 4.93 -5.24 11.21
N GLU A 240 5.51 -5.66 12.34
CA GLU A 240 5.90 -4.78 13.46
C GLU A 240 6.87 -3.67 12.96
N SER A 241 7.88 -4.07 12.18
CA SER A 241 8.86 -3.14 11.62
C SER A 241 8.22 -2.17 10.60
N HIS A 242 7.32 -2.66 9.77
CA HIS A 242 6.59 -1.86 8.79
C HIS A 242 5.73 -0.76 9.45
N TYR A 243 5.01 -1.13 10.52
CA TYR A 243 4.22 -0.21 11.32
C TYR A 243 5.09 0.80 12.06
N SER A 244 6.26 0.40 12.60
CA SER A 244 7.18 1.34 13.25
C SER A 244 7.81 2.36 12.28
N LEU A 245 7.80 2.10 10.97
CA LEU A 245 8.43 2.95 9.95
C LEU A 245 7.48 3.85 9.15
N ASN A 246 6.18 3.54 9.08
CA ASN A 246 5.22 4.28 8.26
C ASN A 246 4.11 4.88 9.14
N THR A 247 4.05 6.21 9.27
CA THR A 247 3.12 6.86 10.22
C THR A 247 1.65 6.66 9.86
N HIS A 248 1.31 6.41 8.59
CA HIS A 248 -0.04 6.04 8.18
C HIS A 248 -0.44 4.59 8.57
N HIS A 249 0.40 3.87 9.31
CA HIS A 249 0.06 2.60 9.97
C HIS A 249 0.08 2.69 11.50
N GLN A 250 0.68 3.72 12.09
CA GLN A 250 0.73 3.98 13.54
C GLN A 250 -0.61 4.50 14.11
N GLN A 251 -1.69 4.28 13.37
CA GLN A 251 -2.95 5.00 13.47
C GLN A 251 -3.69 4.73 14.76
N ASN A 252 -3.78 3.46 15.17
CA ASN A 252 -4.46 3.07 16.41
C ASN A 252 -3.79 3.66 17.66
N GLU A 253 -2.52 4.07 17.60
CA GLU A 253 -1.87 4.81 18.67
C GLU A 253 -2.02 6.33 18.46
N LEU A 254 -1.71 6.85 17.26
CA LEU A 254 -1.78 8.29 16.95
C LEU A 254 -3.16 8.93 17.20
N TRP A 255 -4.28 8.26 16.91
CA TRP A 255 -5.61 8.79 17.22
C TRP A 255 -5.92 8.81 18.73
N HIS A 256 -5.18 8.04 19.52
CA HIS A 256 -5.47 7.72 20.93
C HIS A 256 -4.39 8.19 21.92
N LEU A 257 -3.28 8.77 21.43
CA LEU A 257 -2.32 9.51 22.26
C LEU A 257 -3.01 10.59 23.09
N GLU A 258 -2.45 10.93 24.25
CA GLU A 258 -2.88 12.08 25.04
C GLU A 258 -2.76 13.38 24.22
N ASP A 259 -3.68 14.33 24.46
CA ASP A 259 -3.74 15.55 23.66
C ASP A 259 -2.49 16.42 23.86
N SER A 260 -1.88 16.78 22.73
CA SER A 260 -0.64 17.55 22.62
C SER A 260 -0.65 18.33 21.30
N ASP A 261 0.02 19.49 21.27
CA ASP A 261 -0.06 20.45 20.15
C ASP A 261 0.36 19.84 18.79
N ASP A 262 1.26 18.85 18.80
CA ASP A 262 1.68 18.12 17.60
C ASP A 262 0.73 16.97 17.19
N LYS A 263 -0.12 16.44 18.09
CA LYS A 263 -1.05 15.32 17.79
C LYS A 263 -1.95 15.65 16.61
N GLU A 264 -2.65 16.79 16.67
CA GLU A 264 -3.54 17.25 15.59
C GLU A 264 -2.77 17.35 14.26
N ARG A 265 -1.56 17.92 14.30
CA ARG A 265 -0.67 18.11 13.15
C ARG A 265 -0.14 16.81 12.55
N HIS A 266 0.06 15.76 13.35
CA HIS A 266 0.39 14.42 12.85
C HIS A 266 -0.82 13.74 12.21
N CYS A 267 -1.98 13.79 12.87
CA CYS A 267 -3.26 13.33 12.35
C CYS A 267 -3.60 13.96 10.98
N TRP A 268 -3.44 15.28 10.86
CA TRP A 268 -3.64 16.03 9.60
C TRP A 268 -2.76 15.57 8.43
N LYS A 269 -1.58 15.00 8.69
CA LYS A 269 -0.67 14.48 7.65
C LYS A 269 -0.97 13.03 7.30
N ALA A 270 -1.25 12.20 8.29
CA ALA A 270 -1.50 10.77 8.10
C ALA A 270 -2.86 10.49 7.43
N LEU A 271 -3.86 11.37 7.58
CA LEU A 271 -5.20 11.15 7.06
C LEU A 271 -5.30 11.21 5.52
N PRO A 272 -4.68 12.18 4.82
CA PRO A 272 -4.56 12.14 3.36
C PRO A 272 -3.70 10.96 2.85
N GLU A 273 -2.64 10.58 3.57
CA GLU A 273 -1.81 9.42 3.22
C GLU A 273 -2.60 8.11 3.27
N LEU A 274 -3.43 7.91 4.31
CA LEU A 274 -4.34 6.77 4.43
C LEU A 274 -5.38 6.73 3.31
N LEU A 275 -6.05 7.85 3.04
CA LEU A 275 -7.05 7.94 1.98
C LEU A 275 -6.42 7.63 0.61
N CYS A 276 -5.17 8.07 0.40
CA CYS A 276 -4.39 7.76 -0.79
C CYS A 276 -4.03 6.26 -0.91
N ASP A 277 -3.55 5.63 0.16
CA ASP A 277 -3.28 4.18 0.19
C ASP A 277 -4.54 3.35 -0.09
N LYS A 278 -5.64 3.59 0.64
CA LYS A 278 -6.85 2.77 0.47
C LYS A 278 -7.53 3.00 -0.88
N SER A 279 -7.58 4.25 -1.37
CA SER A 279 -8.14 4.53 -2.70
C SER A 279 -7.27 3.98 -3.83
N SER A 280 -5.93 3.97 -3.66
CA SER A 280 -5.03 3.34 -4.64
C SER A 280 -5.10 1.81 -4.61
N ARG A 281 -5.32 1.19 -3.45
CA ARG A 281 -5.61 -0.26 -3.34
C ARG A 281 -6.96 -0.63 -3.97
N SER A 282 -8.02 0.15 -3.77
CA SER A 282 -9.30 -0.05 -4.48
C SER A 282 -9.10 0.08 -6.00
N LEU A 283 -8.40 1.12 -6.45
CA LEU A 283 -8.05 1.33 -7.86
C LEU A 283 -7.25 0.14 -8.45
N GLN A 284 -6.29 -0.41 -7.69
CA GLN A 284 -5.48 -1.56 -8.08
C GLN A 284 -6.27 -2.88 -8.13
N LYS A 285 -7.08 -3.17 -7.11
CA LYS A 285 -7.63 -4.52 -6.84
C LYS A 285 -9.09 -4.70 -7.23
N GLU A 286 -9.89 -3.63 -7.21
CA GLU A 286 -11.35 -3.67 -7.35
C GLU A 286 -11.79 -3.02 -8.67
N LEU A 287 -11.19 -1.88 -9.02
CA LEU A 287 -11.55 -1.07 -10.19
C LEU A 287 -10.67 -1.32 -11.42
N ASN A 288 -9.69 -2.22 -11.34
CA ASN A 288 -8.80 -2.60 -12.46
C ASN A 288 -8.12 -1.40 -13.15
N GLY A 289 -7.75 -0.37 -12.39
CA GLY A 289 -7.14 0.86 -12.90
C GLY A 289 -8.12 1.92 -13.45
N VAL A 290 -9.44 1.68 -13.41
CA VAL A 290 -10.45 2.63 -13.87
C VAL A 290 -10.65 3.76 -12.85
N VAL A 291 -9.96 4.87 -13.06
CA VAL A 291 -10.16 6.13 -12.32
C VAL A 291 -11.61 6.59 -12.48
N SER A 292 -12.32 6.67 -11.36
CA SER A 292 -13.73 7.07 -11.30
C SER A 292 -14.08 7.48 -9.86
N PRO A 293 -15.18 8.21 -9.62
CA PRO A 293 -15.59 8.60 -8.26
C PRO A 293 -15.69 7.45 -7.25
N LYS A 294 -15.85 6.19 -7.72
CA LYS A 294 -15.86 4.98 -6.88
C LYS A 294 -14.55 4.71 -6.16
N MET A 295 -13.40 5.18 -6.65
CA MET A 295 -12.11 4.94 -5.96
C MET A 295 -12.06 5.59 -4.57
N TRP A 296 -12.88 6.60 -4.32
CA TRP A 296 -12.96 7.31 -3.04
C TRP A 296 -13.99 6.72 -2.07
N THR A 297 -14.77 5.71 -2.47
CA THR A 297 -15.64 4.96 -1.55
C THR A 297 -14.82 3.96 -0.73
N VAL A 298 -13.86 4.47 0.03
CA VAL A 298 -13.03 3.66 0.92
C VAL A 298 -13.91 3.03 2.01
N GLN A 299 -13.74 1.73 2.19
CA GLN A 299 -14.50 0.93 3.15
C GLN A 299 -14.31 1.50 4.57
N THR A 300 -15.42 1.81 5.26
CA THR A 300 -15.41 2.40 6.61
C THR A 300 -14.66 1.56 7.65
N GLN A 301 -14.48 0.25 7.39
CA GLN A 301 -13.70 -0.65 8.23
C GLN A 301 -12.23 -0.23 8.42
N PHE A 302 -11.63 0.50 7.47
CA PHE A 302 -10.27 1.06 7.63
C PHE A 302 -10.21 2.29 8.55
N TYR A 303 -11.36 2.78 9.01
CA TYR A 303 -11.51 3.89 9.94
C TYR A 303 -12.26 3.47 11.22
N LEU A 304 -12.41 2.18 11.49
CA LEU A 304 -12.97 1.70 12.76
C LEU A 304 -12.04 2.08 13.93
N GLY A 305 -12.62 2.55 15.02
CA GLY A 305 -11.89 3.11 16.17
C GLY A 305 -11.44 4.57 15.98
N MET A 306 -11.48 5.12 14.76
CA MET A 306 -11.16 6.53 14.50
C MET A 306 -12.18 7.45 15.22
N PRO A 307 -11.72 8.49 15.97
CA PRO A 307 -12.61 9.50 16.53
C PRO A 307 -13.44 10.22 15.46
N GLU A 308 -14.69 10.54 15.80
CA GLU A 308 -15.73 11.05 14.88
C GLU A 308 -15.25 12.24 14.02
N LEU A 309 -14.57 13.22 14.62
CA LEU A 309 -13.98 14.38 13.94
C LEU A 309 -13.06 13.99 12.75
N TRP A 310 -12.26 12.93 12.90
CA TRP A 310 -11.37 12.46 11.84
C TRP A 310 -12.15 11.67 10.77
N LEU A 311 -13.19 10.94 11.15
CA LEU A 311 -14.07 10.23 10.22
C LEU A 311 -14.90 11.20 9.36
N GLU A 312 -15.43 12.28 9.96
CA GLU A 312 -16.05 13.40 9.23
C GLU A 312 -15.05 14.00 8.23
N ARG A 313 -13.80 14.20 8.66
CA ARG A 313 -12.74 14.78 7.82
C ARG A 313 -12.40 13.89 6.61
N VAL A 314 -12.32 12.57 6.79
CA VAL A 314 -12.20 11.60 5.68
C VAL A 314 -13.38 11.73 4.73
N THR A 315 -14.60 11.69 5.27
CA THR A 315 -15.84 11.70 4.49
C THR A 315 -15.95 12.96 3.64
N TRP A 316 -15.60 14.13 4.20
CA TRP A 316 -15.52 15.40 3.47
C TRP A 316 -14.46 15.38 2.35
N MET A 317 -13.25 14.86 2.62
CA MET A 317 -12.20 14.74 1.60
C MET A 317 -12.63 13.81 0.47
N ALA A 318 -13.17 12.64 0.78
CA ALA A 318 -13.65 11.67 -0.20
C ALA A 318 -14.78 12.23 -1.08
N ALA A 319 -15.72 12.98 -0.50
CA ALA A 319 -16.78 13.67 -1.25
C ALA A 319 -16.21 14.73 -2.21
N GLN A 320 -15.32 15.60 -1.74
CA GLN A 320 -14.65 16.60 -2.59
C GLN A 320 -13.83 15.98 -3.73
N LEU A 321 -13.23 14.81 -3.50
CA LEU A 321 -12.49 14.08 -4.53
C LEU A 321 -13.43 13.38 -5.53
N ALA A 322 -14.55 12.82 -5.06
CA ALA A 322 -15.58 12.22 -5.91
C ALA A 322 -16.24 13.26 -6.85
N GLU A 323 -16.55 14.46 -6.36
CA GLU A 323 -17.09 15.58 -7.16
C GLU A 323 -16.12 16.04 -8.27
N ARG A 324 -14.81 16.00 -8.00
CA ARG A 324 -13.76 16.51 -8.89
C ARG A 324 -13.16 15.46 -9.83
N THR A 325 -13.45 14.18 -9.60
CA THR A 325 -12.93 13.08 -10.42
C THR A 325 -13.77 12.93 -11.69
N PRO A 326 -13.19 13.08 -12.90
CA PRO A 326 -13.95 12.91 -14.13
C PRO A 326 -14.52 11.49 -14.24
N SER A 327 -15.82 11.39 -14.48
CA SER A 327 -16.48 10.11 -14.80
C SER A 327 -16.16 9.73 -16.25
N GLY A 328 -14.98 9.16 -16.48
CA GLY A 328 -14.54 8.67 -17.78
C GLY A 328 -14.89 7.19 -18.02
N GLU A 329 -15.35 6.87 -19.23
CA GLU A 329 -15.34 5.49 -19.72
C GLU A 329 -13.90 4.97 -19.91
N PRO A 330 -13.66 3.65 -19.82
CA PRO A 330 -12.31 3.09 -19.74
C PRO A 330 -11.50 3.29 -21.02
N ASN A 331 -10.61 4.27 -21.01
CA ASN A 331 -9.60 4.52 -22.05
C ASN A 331 -8.16 4.50 -21.50
N VAL A 332 -7.91 3.54 -20.60
CA VAL A 332 -6.55 3.08 -20.26
C VAL A 332 -6.47 1.59 -20.57
N THR A 333 -6.21 1.25 -21.82
CA THR A 333 -5.75 -0.10 -22.17
C THR A 333 -4.39 -0.28 -21.52
N VAL A 334 -4.34 -1.05 -20.42
CA VAL A 334 -3.08 -1.52 -19.86
C VAL A 334 -2.60 -2.67 -20.75
N THR A 335 -1.83 -2.30 -21.77
CA THR A 335 -0.95 -3.20 -22.54
C THR A 335 0.32 -3.46 -21.74
#